data_AF-A0A2G6MLY0-F1
#
_entry.id   AF-A0A2G6MLY0-F1
#
_cell.length_a   1.000
_cell.length_b   1.000
_cell.length_c   1.000
_cell.angle_alpha   90.00
_cell.angle_beta   90.00
_cell.angle_gamma   90.00
#
_symmetry.space_group_name_H-M   'P 1'
#
loop_
_entity.id
_entity.type
_entity.pdbx_description
1 polymer ?
#
loop_
_entity_poly.entity_id
_entity_poly.type
_entity_poly.pdbx_seq_one_letter_code
_entity_poly.pdbx_strand_id
1 'polypeptide(L)'
;MAHLTDFPCVVIDDREAFANKDRFPHAADIRVLDDFSRAFEGLTVDKNAYIVILTRGHLHDQTVLEQALKTQAAYIGMIGSKTKKQQIYDNLIENGVSEDQLAQVYSPIGLKIKAETPAEIAVSIIGEMIKFRAEHKGLPA
;
A
#
# COMPACT_ATOMS: atom_id res chain seq x y z
N MET A 1 12.47 1.88 5.93
CA MET A 1 13.06 3.03 5.20
C MET A 1 12.15 4.25 5.13
N ALA A 2 10.82 4.12 5.14
CA ALA A 2 9.89 5.26 5.10
C ALA A 2 10.22 6.41 6.08
N HIS A 3 10.57 6.08 7.33
CA HIS A 3 10.94 7.08 8.35
C HIS A 3 12.20 7.91 7.99
N LEU A 4 13.07 7.40 7.11
CA LEU A 4 14.27 8.11 6.65
C LEU A 4 13.97 9.16 5.56
N THR A 5 12.76 9.12 4.97
CA THR A 5 12.39 9.91 3.79
C THR A 5 11.14 10.76 4.02
N ASP A 6 10.88 11.10 5.28
CA ASP A 6 9.75 11.91 5.75
C ASP A 6 8.39 11.29 5.40
N PHE A 7 8.28 9.97 5.51
CA PHE A 7 7.00 9.26 5.51
C PHE A 7 6.79 8.61 6.90
N PRO A 8 6.07 9.28 7.82
CA PRO A 8 5.56 8.65 9.03
C PRO A 8 4.73 7.43 8.65
N CYS A 9 5.04 6.28 9.26
CA CYS A 9 4.48 5.00 8.83
C CYS A 9 3.65 4.38 9.94
N VAL A 10 2.46 3.91 9.58
CA VAL A 10 1.62 3.02 10.37
C VAL A 10 1.78 1.62 9.80
N VAL A 11 2.12 0.64 10.66
CA VAL A 11 2.26 -0.76 10.26
C VAL A 11 1.01 -1.52 10.68
N ILE A 12 0.42 -2.28 9.77
CA ILE A 12 -0.82 -3.02 9.99
C ILE A 12 -0.62 -4.45 9.50
N ASP A 13 -0.88 -5.43 10.38
CA ASP A 13 -0.85 -6.86 10.04
C ASP A 13 -1.80 -7.61 10.98
N ASP A 14 -2.29 -8.79 10.58
CA ASP A 14 -3.12 -9.66 11.41
C ASP A 14 -2.29 -10.57 12.34
N ARG A 15 -0.96 -10.43 12.32
CA ARG A 15 -0.04 -11.21 13.14
C ARG A 15 0.85 -10.32 13.99
N GLU A 16 0.76 -10.49 15.30
CA GLU A 16 1.60 -9.79 16.29
C GLU A 16 3.11 -9.99 16.05
N ALA A 17 3.54 -11.17 15.62
CA ALA A 17 4.96 -11.44 15.27
C ALA A 17 5.47 -10.60 14.08
N PHE A 18 4.57 -9.99 13.30
CA PHE A 18 4.88 -9.14 12.16
C PHE A 18 4.54 -7.68 12.39
N ALA A 19 3.62 -7.35 13.30
CA ALA A 19 3.31 -5.96 13.66
C ALA A 19 3.69 -5.71 15.13
N ASN A 20 4.97 -5.40 15.38
CA ASN A 20 5.46 -5.06 16.72
C ASN A 20 6.63 -4.06 16.70
N LYS A 21 6.89 -3.46 17.86
CA LYS A 21 7.92 -2.41 18.04
C LYS A 21 9.34 -2.93 17.91
N ASP A 22 9.61 -4.21 18.17
CA ASP A 22 10.95 -4.79 17.99
C ASP A 22 11.36 -4.79 16.50
N ARG A 23 10.39 -5.05 15.62
CA ARG A 23 10.61 -5.02 14.16
C ARG A 23 10.49 -3.63 13.56
N PHE A 24 9.62 -2.78 14.12
CA PHE A 24 9.34 -1.45 13.60
C PHE A 24 9.48 -0.35 14.68
N PRO A 25 10.69 -0.16 15.23
CA PRO A 25 10.91 0.79 16.33
C PRO A 25 10.61 2.24 15.92
N HIS A 26 10.68 2.55 14.63
CA HIS A 26 10.43 3.89 14.08
C HIS A 26 9.02 4.08 13.49
N ALA A 27 8.13 3.07 13.58
CA ALA A 27 6.75 3.24 13.15
C ALA A 27 6.00 4.19 14.10
N ALA A 28 5.25 5.13 13.52
CA ALA A 28 4.43 6.08 14.26
C ALA A 28 3.30 5.37 15.01
N ASP A 29 2.71 4.35 14.39
CA ASP A 29 1.70 3.48 14.98
C ASP A 29 1.87 2.04 14.47
N ILE A 30 1.44 1.06 15.25
CA ILE A 30 1.48 -0.36 14.91
C ILE A 30 0.15 -0.98 15.35
N ARG A 31 -0.57 -1.59 14.40
CA ARG A 31 -1.88 -2.18 14.65
C ARG A 31 -1.87 -3.67 14.30
N VAL A 32 -2.20 -4.48 15.29
CA VAL A 32 -2.49 -5.90 15.10
C VAL A 32 -4.00 -6.03 14.93
N LEU A 33 -4.44 -6.54 13.79
CA LEU A 33 -5.85 -6.75 13.49
C LEU A 33 -6.27 -8.20 13.79
N ASP A 34 -7.57 -8.41 13.99
CA ASP A 34 -8.13 -9.77 13.97
C ASP A 34 -8.11 -10.35 12.55
N ASP A 35 -8.49 -9.53 11.55
CA ASP A 35 -8.38 -9.79 10.13
C ASP A 35 -8.32 -8.48 9.32
N PHE A 36 -8.18 -8.59 7.99
CA PHE A 36 -8.06 -7.44 7.11
C PHE A 36 -9.40 -6.80 6.69
N SER A 37 -10.56 -7.27 7.16
CA SER A 37 -11.88 -6.74 6.75
C SER A 37 -12.13 -5.28 7.13
N ARG A 38 -11.38 -4.77 8.12
CA ARG A 38 -11.45 -3.39 8.62
C ARG A 38 -10.06 -2.76 8.75
N ALA A 39 -9.25 -2.90 7.72
CA ALA A 39 -7.83 -2.56 7.74
C ALA A 39 -7.55 -1.09 8.11
N PHE A 40 -8.47 -0.17 7.78
CA PHE A 40 -8.31 1.27 8.03
C PHE A 40 -9.21 1.81 9.14
N GLU A 41 -9.90 0.97 9.91
CA GLU A 41 -10.77 1.43 11.00
C GLU A 41 -9.99 2.24 12.03
N GLY A 42 -10.49 3.45 12.36
CA GLY A 42 -9.81 4.37 13.27
C GLY A 42 -8.53 5.01 12.71
N LEU A 43 -8.29 4.95 11.40
CA LEU A 43 -7.26 5.73 10.71
C LEU A 43 -7.90 6.83 9.86
N THR A 44 -7.24 7.99 9.80
CA THR A 44 -7.57 9.03 8.83
C THR A 44 -6.75 8.78 7.57
N VAL A 45 -7.43 8.44 6.48
CA VAL A 45 -6.81 8.21 5.16
C VAL A 45 -7.29 9.30 4.20
N ASP A 46 -6.57 10.42 4.19
CA ASP A 46 -6.89 11.61 3.41
C ASP A 46 -6.05 11.71 2.13
N LYS A 47 -6.17 12.84 1.42
CA LYS A 47 -5.42 13.17 0.21
C LYS A 47 -3.91 13.36 0.38
N ASN A 48 -3.37 13.16 1.58
CA ASN A 48 -1.93 13.13 1.84
C ASN A 48 -1.44 11.72 2.18
N ALA A 49 -2.35 10.75 2.34
CA ALA A 49 -2.04 9.38 2.71
C ALA A 49 -1.48 8.56 1.54
N TYR A 50 -0.55 7.68 1.85
CA TYR A 50 0.05 6.70 0.93
C TYR A 50 -0.24 5.31 1.49
N ILE A 51 -0.92 4.48 0.71
CA ILE A 51 -1.22 3.10 1.06
C ILE A 51 -0.26 2.18 0.30
N VAL A 52 0.41 1.30 1.04
CA VAL A 52 1.32 0.30 0.49
C VAL A 52 0.86 -1.09 0.95
N ILE A 53 0.37 -1.90 0.01
CA ILE A 53 -0.26 -3.19 0.28
C ILE A 53 0.75 -4.32 0.01
N LEU A 54 1.26 -4.93 1.09
CA LEU A 54 2.30 -5.99 1.07
C LEU A 54 1.88 -7.23 1.88
N THR A 55 0.65 -7.70 1.72
CA THR A 55 0.14 -8.80 2.56
C THR A 55 0.67 -10.18 2.10
N ARG A 56 0.30 -11.24 2.83
CA ARG A 56 0.76 -12.62 2.58
C ARG A 56 0.10 -13.34 1.40
N GLY A 57 -0.82 -12.73 0.66
CA GLY A 57 -1.49 -13.46 -0.41
C GLY A 57 -2.63 -12.71 -1.09
N HIS A 58 -3.05 -13.26 -2.24
CA HIS A 58 -4.03 -12.67 -3.15
C HIS A 58 -5.32 -12.19 -2.47
N LEU A 59 -5.90 -13.02 -1.61
CA LEU A 59 -7.17 -12.70 -0.93
C LEU A 59 -7.05 -11.50 0.01
N HIS A 60 -5.95 -11.42 0.77
CA HIS A 60 -5.72 -10.31 1.69
C HIS A 60 -5.41 -9.02 0.94
N ASP A 61 -4.60 -9.08 -0.13
CA ASP A 61 -4.33 -7.90 -0.95
C ASP A 61 -5.60 -7.37 -1.62
N GLN A 62 -6.46 -8.27 -2.15
CA GLN A 62 -7.76 -7.87 -2.71
C GLN A 62 -8.66 -7.22 -1.65
N THR A 63 -8.75 -7.82 -0.45
CA THR A 63 -9.57 -7.31 0.66
C THR A 63 -9.14 -5.90 1.07
N VAL A 64 -7.82 -5.68 1.19
CA VAL A 64 -7.26 -4.36 1.55
C VAL A 64 -7.39 -3.37 0.39
N LEU A 65 -7.17 -3.80 -0.85
CA LEU A 65 -7.29 -2.95 -2.03
C LEU A 65 -8.72 -2.43 -2.21
N GLU A 66 -9.73 -3.28 -2.04
CA GLU A 66 -11.13 -2.88 -2.13
C GLU A 66 -11.49 -1.78 -1.12
N GLN A 67 -10.94 -1.85 0.10
CA GLN A 67 -11.10 -0.80 1.10
C GLN A 67 -10.30 0.45 0.75
N ALA A 68 -9.06 0.30 0.27
CA ALA A 68 -8.17 1.40 -0.10
C ALA A 68 -8.80 2.27 -1.20
N LEU A 69 -9.43 1.65 -2.20
CA LEU A 69 -10.12 2.32 -3.31
C LEU A 69 -11.34 3.16 -2.88
N LYS A 70 -11.83 2.96 -1.65
CA LYS A 70 -12.92 3.74 -1.05
C LYS A 70 -12.41 4.93 -0.22
N THR A 71 -11.09 5.11 -0.12
CA THR A 71 -10.45 6.20 0.63
C THR A 71 -10.10 7.39 -0.26
N GLN A 72 -9.57 8.45 0.34
CA GLN A 72 -9.04 9.61 -0.39
C GLN A 72 -7.51 9.54 -0.55
N ALA A 73 -6.88 8.37 -0.35
CA ALA A 73 -5.43 8.23 -0.43
C ALA A 73 -4.88 8.81 -1.75
N ALA A 74 -3.80 9.60 -1.64
CA ALA A 74 -3.13 10.16 -2.81
C ALA A 74 -2.51 9.07 -3.68
N TYR A 75 -2.03 8.00 -3.03
CA TYR A 75 -1.27 6.95 -3.66
C TYR A 75 -1.69 5.60 -3.07
N ILE A 76 -1.97 4.64 -3.95
CA ILE A 76 -2.22 3.25 -3.60
C ILE A 76 -1.28 2.38 -4.42
N GLY A 77 -0.33 1.74 -3.74
CA GLY A 77 0.60 0.78 -4.34
C GLY A 77 0.36 -0.62 -3.80
N MET A 78 0.35 -1.61 -4.69
CA MET A 78 0.16 -3.02 -4.33
C MET A 78 1.27 -3.90 -4.89
N ILE A 79 1.84 -4.76 -4.05
CA ILE A 79 2.79 -5.77 -4.50
C ILE A 79 2.10 -6.92 -5.21
N GLY A 80 2.74 -7.41 -6.27
CA GLY A 80 2.32 -8.64 -6.92
C GLY A 80 2.92 -8.78 -8.31
N SER A 81 2.93 -10.02 -8.81
CA SER A 81 3.23 -10.26 -10.22
C SER A 81 2.11 -9.70 -11.11
N LYS A 82 2.38 -9.56 -12.42
CA LYS A 82 1.34 -9.18 -13.40
C LYS A 82 0.14 -10.13 -13.36
N THR A 83 0.39 -11.42 -13.23
CA THR A 83 -0.65 -12.45 -13.14
C THR A 83 -1.50 -12.28 -11.88
N LYS A 84 -0.85 -12.04 -10.73
CA LYS A 84 -1.53 -11.77 -9.45
C LYS A 84 -2.41 -10.53 -9.54
N LYS A 85 -1.88 -9.44 -10.11
CA LYS A 85 -2.62 -8.20 -10.34
C LYS A 85 -3.88 -8.48 -11.16
N GLN A 86 -3.74 -9.18 -12.30
CA GLN A 86 -4.86 -9.42 -13.20
C GLN A 86 -6.00 -10.16 -12.50
N GLN A 87 -5.69 -11.25 -11.79
CA GLN A 87 -6.70 -12.02 -11.05
C GLN A 87 -7.46 -11.18 -10.00
N ILE A 88 -6.74 -10.34 -9.26
CA ILE A 88 -7.36 -9.44 -8.28
C ILE A 88 -8.25 -8.41 -8.98
N TYR A 89 -7.79 -7.85 -10.11
CA TYR A 89 -8.52 -6.82 -10.84
C TYR A 89 -9.80 -7.38 -11.45
N ASP A 90 -9.73 -8.56 -12.08
CA ASP A 90 -10.90 -9.24 -12.65
C ASP A 90 -11.97 -9.45 -11.57
N ASN A 91 -11.60 -10.00 -10.41
CA ASN A 91 -12.53 -10.18 -9.29
C ASN A 91 -13.12 -8.86 -8.77
N LEU A 92 -12.33 -7.78 -8.72
CA LEU A 92 -12.81 -6.47 -8.24
C LEU A 92 -13.77 -5.83 -9.25
N ILE A 93 -13.52 -5.98 -10.55
CA ILE A 93 -14.42 -5.52 -11.62
C ILE A 93 -15.75 -6.28 -11.55
N GLU A 94 -15.71 -7.60 -11.37
CA GLU A 94 -16.93 -8.42 -11.15
C GLU A 94 -17.73 -7.95 -9.93
N ASN A 95 -17.06 -7.42 -8.90
CA ASN A 95 -17.68 -6.85 -7.71
C ASN A 95 -18.03 -5.35 -7.84
N GLY A 96 -17.93 -4.77 -9.04
CA GLY A 96 -18.41 -3.41 -9.34
C GLY A 96 -17.39 -2.29 -9.17
N VAL A 97 -16.10 -2.61 -8.98
CA VAL A 97 -15.03 -1.60 -9.03
C VAL A 97 -14.77 -1.20 -10.48
N SER A 98 -14.71 0.11 -10.75
CA SER A 98 -14.44 0.60 -12.11
C SER A 98 -12.98 0.40 -12.52
N GLU A 99 -12.77 0.20 -13.82
CA GLU A 99 -11.41 0.17 -14.40
C GLU A 99 -10.64 1.46 -14.13
N ASP A 100 -11.32 2.61 -14.12
CA ASP A 100 -10.73 3.92 -13.83
C ASP A 100 -10.15 4.00 -12.41
N GLN A 101 -10.86 3.44 -11.42
CA GLN A 101 -10.34 3.35 -10.04
C GLN A 101 -9.11 2.43 -9.98
N LEU A 102 -9.15 1.30 -10.68
CA LEU A 102 -8.05 0.34 -10.72
C LEU A 102 -6.82 0.86 -11.49
N ALA A 103 -7.03 1.76 -12.46
CA ALA A 103 -5.98 2.42 -13.22
C ALA A 103 -5.13 3.37 -12.35
N GLN A 104 -5.67 3.88 -11.24
CA GLN A 104 -4.93 4.72 -10.29
C GLN A 104 -3.99 3.93 -9.37
N VAL A 105 -4.06 2.59 -9.39
CA VAL A 105 -3.28 1.73 -8.48
C VAL A 105 -1.94 1.36 -9.10
N TYR A 106 -0.86 1.63 -8.36
CA TYR A 106 0.51 1.30 -8.72
C TYR A 106 0.78 -0.19 -8.44
N SER A 107 0.61 -1.01 -9.48
CA SER A 107 0.79 -2.47 -9.39
C SER A 107 1.41 -3.03 -10.69
N PRO A 108 2.55 -3.74 -10.63
CA PRO A 108 3.38 -3.96 -9.43
C PRO A 108 3.96 -2.64 -8.89
N ILE A 109 3.91 -2.47 -7.56
CA ILE A 109 4.46 -1.30 -6.88
C ILE A 109 5.99 -1.20 -7.04
N GLY A 110 6.50 0.03 -7.16
CA GLY A 110 7.92 0.35 -7.10
C GLY A 110 8.59 0.57 -8.46
N LEU A 111 9.69 1.33 -8.45
CA LEU A 111 10.51 1.61 -9.62
C LEU A 111 11.15 0.33 -10.21
N LYS A 112 11.23 0.27 -11.53
CA LYS A 112 11.85 -0.84 -12.29
C LYS A 112 13.39 -0.81 -12.22
N ILE A 113 13.93 -1.10 -11.04
CA ILE A 113 15.39 -1.10 -10.77
C ILE A 113 15.99 -2.51 -10.76
N LYS A 114 15.23 -3.53 -11.21
CA LYS A 114 15.60 -4.95 -11.12
C LYS A 114 15.91 -5.39 -9.68
N ALA A 115 15.09 -4.93 -8.73
CA ALA A 115 15.19 -5.31 -7.33
C ALA A 115 14.90 -6.80 -7.13
N GLU A 116 15.71 -7.48 -6.31
CA GLU A 116 15.57 -8.89 -5.97
C GLU A 116 15.43 -9.10 -4.46
N THR A 117 16.19 -8.36 -3.66
CA THR A 117 16.17 -8.50 -2.20
C THR A 117 15.06 -7.65 -1.55
N PRO A 118 14.59 -7.99 -0.34
CA PRO A 118 13.63 -7.15 0.38
C PRO A 118 14.09 -5.71 0.57
N ALA A 119 15.39 -5.48 0.77
CA ALA A 119 15.97 -4.15 0.90
C ALA A 119 15.88 -3.37 -0.42
N GLU A 120 16.23 -4.00 -1.55
CA GLU A 120 16.13 -3.37 -2.88
C GLU A 120 14.67 -3.10 -3.27
N ILE A 121 13.75 -4.02 -2.95
CA ILE A 121 12.32 -3.81 -3.17
C ILE A 121 11.84 -2.61 -2.35
N ALA A 122 12.28 -2.50 -1.09
CA ALA A 122 11.96 -1.34 -0.28
C ALA A 122 12.55 -0.03 -0.87
N VAL A 123 13.75 -0.05 -1.45
CA VAL A 123 14.34 1.12 -2.15
C VAL A 123 13.49 1.49 -3.36
N SER A 124 13.09 0.49 -4.15
CA SER A 124 12.22 0.65 -5.33
C SER A 124 10.88 1.30 -4.97
N ILE A 125 10.22 0.84 -3.91
CA ILE A 125 8.93 1.37 -3.44
C ILE A 125 9.09 2.79 -2.93
N ILE A 126 10.06 3.05 -2.04
CA ILE A 126 10.30 4.39 -1.51
C ILE A 126 10.66 5.37 -2.63
N GLY A 127 11.46 4.94 -3.61
CA GLY A 127 11.77 5.74 -4.79
C GLY A 127 10.53 6.11 -5.60
N GLU A 128 9.59 5.19 -5.80
CA GLU A 128 8.33 5.47 -6.49
C GLU A 128 7.46 6.46 -5.71
N MET A 129 7.34 6.28 -4.39
CA MET A 129 6.60 7.21 -3.53
C MET A 129 7.21 8.62 -3.53
N ILE A 130 8.54 8.73 -3.48
CA ILE A 130 9.23 10.03 -3.56
C ILE A 130 8.99 10.68 -4.92
N LYS A 131 9.09 9.91 -6.01
CA LYS A 131 8.83 10.38 -7.36
C LYS A 131 7.39 10.89 -7.49
N PHE A 132 6.41 10.09 -7.06
CA PHE A 132 5.00 10.46 -7.05
C PHE A 132 4.79 11.77 -6.28
N ARG A 133 5.31 11.86 -5.05
CA ARG A 133 5.24 13.07 -4.22
C ARG A 133 5.83 14.29 -4.94
N ALA A 134 6.96 14.14 -5.62
CA ALA A 134 7.61 15.24 -6.33
C ALA A 134 6.83 15.69 -7.57
N GLU A 135 6.23 14.76 -8.32
CA GLU A 135 5.41 15.04 -9.50
C GLU A 135 4.07 15.70 -9.16
N HIS A 136 3.56 15.45 -7.94
CA HIS A 136 2.27 15.98 -7.48
C HIS A 136 2.43 17.12 -6.47
N LYS A 137 3.66 17.57 -6.18
CA LYS A 137 3.92 18.81 -5.44
C LYS A 137 3.53 20.00 -6.31
N GLY A 138 2.44 20.68 -5.95
CA GLY A 138 2.00 21.93 -6.59
C GLY A 138 0.61 21.89 -7.22
N LEU A 139 -0.11 20.77 -7.16
CA LEU A 139 -1.54 20.75 -7.50
C LEU A 139 -2.33 21.38 -6.35
N PRO A 140 -3.16 22.41 -6.60
CA PRO A 140 -3.99 22.98 -5.56
C PRO A 140 -4.96 21.92 -4.99
N ALA A 141 -5.14 22.03 -3.68
CA ALA A 141 -6.01 21.22 -2.84
C ALA A 141 -7.45 21.13 -3.33
#